data_AF-A0A6L3VP44-F1
#
_entry.id   AF-A0A6L3VP44-F1
#
_cell.length_a   1.000
_cell.length_b   1.000
_cell.length_c   1.000
_cell.angle_alpha   90.00
_cell.angle_beta   90.00
_cell.angle_gamma   90.00
#
_symmetry.space_group_name_H-M   'P 1'
#
loop_
_entity.id
_entity.type
_entity.pdbx_description
1 polymer ?
#
loop_
_entity_poly.entity_id
_entity_poly.type
_entity_poly.pdbx_seq_one_letter_code
_entity_poly.pdbx_strand_id
1 'polypeptide(L)'
;MPARGPLRSAAFAAVFITVSAAATGCGNGSDNGGKSGTATPATPPTASGTATGSASPSAKPTNQKFAAQIKRVTAGDLRYSWHRGCPVAPSGLRMIQMNYWGMDHKPHDNGQLVVNAKAASDLVSVFRKLYNMRYPIERMEPVDKYKGSDFASIEAGNTSAFNCRNATGSSSFSQHAFGLAVDLNTCQNPYVYADGHVAHKNCAKYANRKNRDPGVIHAGDRVVKAFASIGWGWGGEWSGARDYQHFSSNGR
;
A
#
# COMPACT_ATOMS: atom_id res chain seq x y z
N MET A 1 5.22 41.04 28.12
CA MET A 1 6.54 40.39 28.28
C MET A 1 6.69 39.96 29.72
N PRO A 2 7.03 38.68 29.97
CA PRO A 2 8.20 38.42 30.81
C PRO A 2 9.13 37.32 30.25
N ALA A 3 10.42 37.63 30.41
CA ALA A 3 11.62 36.80 30.54
C ALA A 3 11.67 35.38 29.93
N ARG A 4 12.53 35.25 28.90
CA ARG A 4 13.13 34.00 28.43
C ARG A 4 14.31 33.63 29.32
N GLY A 5 14.31 32.41 29.87
CA GLY A 5 15.49 31.76 30.46
C GLY A 5 16.20 30.86 29.44
N PRO A 6 17.54 30.66 29.53
CA PRO A 6 18.29 29.92 28.52
C PRO A 6 18.24 28.41 28.78
N LEU A 7 17.79 27.64 27.78
CA LEU A 7 17.95 26.18 27.79
C LEU A 7 19.31 25.83 27.18
N ARG A 8 20.10 25.14 27.99
CA ARG A 8 21.46 24.67 27.72
C ARG A 8 21.45 23.59 26.63
N SER A 9 22.22 23.81 25.57
CA SER A 9 22.52 22.79 24.54
C SER A 9 23.44 21.72 25.12
N ALA A 10 22.96 20.47 25.20
CA ALA A 10 23.80 19.31 25.47
C ALA A 10 24.28 18.74 24.13
N ALA A 11 25.58 18.84 23.88
CA ALA A 11 26.23 18.20 22.74
C ALA A 11 26.43 16.71 23.02
N PHE A 12 25.80 15.83 22.23
CA PHE A 12 26.07 14.40 22.24
C PHE A 12 27.18 14.08 21.24
N ALA A 13 28.32 13.64 21.72
CA ALA A 13 29.40 13.09 20.91
C ALA A 13 29.05 11.64 20.51
N ALA A 14 28.95 11.38 19.21
CA ALA A 14 28.78 10.03 18.67
C ALA A 14 30.15 9.40 18.39
N VAL A 15 30.41 8.26 19.02
CA VAL A 15 31.60 7.42 18.78
C VAL A 15 31.31 6.51 17.58
N PHE A 16 32.12 6.62 16.53
CA PHE A 16 32.11 5.70 15.38
C PHE A 16 32.98 4.48 15.70
N ILE A 17 32.39 3.29 15.69
CA ILE A 17 33.12 2.02 15.68
C ILE A 17 33.09 1.49 14.24
N THR A 18 34.26 1.53 13.59
CA THR A 18 34.54 0.87 12.32
C THR A 18 34.86 -0.61 12.57
N VAL A 19 34.12 -1.51 11.93
CA VAL A 19 34.49 -2.93 11.85
C VAL A 19 34.78 -3.25 10.38
N SER A 20 36.05 -3.46 10.09
CA SER A 20 36.54 -4.00 8.82
C SER A 20 36.58 -5.53 8.93
N ALA A 21 35.96 -6.23 7.97
CA ALA A 21 36.18 -7.66 7.77
C ALA A 21 36.56 -7.89 6.30
N ALA A 22 37.83 -8.18 6.08
CA ALA A 22 38.34 -8.77 4.85
C ALA A 22 38.46 -10.28 5.07
N ALA A 23 37.98 -11.09 4.13
CA ALA A 23 38.43 -12.47 3.97
C ALA A 23 38.35 -12.86 2.49
N THR A 24 39.53 -13.11 1.96
CA THR A 24 39.88 -13.77 0.71
C THR A 24 39.40 -15.22 0.65
N GLY A 25 39.06 -15.70 -0.55
CA GLY A 25 38.90 -17.12 -0.84
C GLY A 25 39.00 -17.41 -2.35
N CYS A 26 40.20 -17.75 -2.81
CA CYS A 26 40.45 -18.39 -4.10
C CYS A 26 40.20 -19.91 -3.99
N GLY A 27 39.68 -20.55 -5.04
CA GLY A 27 39.55 -22.00 -5.12
C GLY A 27 39.31 -22.45 -6.56
N ASN A 28 40.35 -23.06 -7.13
CA ASN A 28 40.56 -23.48 -8.52
C ASN A 28 39.89 -24.83 -8.84
N GLY A 29 39.63 -25.16 -10.12
CA GLY A 29 39.36 -26.55 -10.51
C GLY A 29 38.72 -26.76 -11.90
N SER A 30 39.56 -27.10 -12.87
CA SER A 30 39.29 -27.37 -14.28
C SER A 30 38.65 -28.74 -14.57
N ASP A 31 38.00 -28.85 -15.74
CA ASP A 31 38.33 -29.75 -16.87
C ASP A 31 37.19 -30.53 -17.56
N ASN A 32 37.04 -30.20 -18.85
CA ASN A 32 36.89 -31.04 -20.06
C ASN A 32 35.92 -32.23 -20.14
N GLY A 33 35.17 -32.24 -21.25
CA GLY A 33 34.59 -33.44 -21.84
C GLY A 33 33.71 -33.16 -23.05
N GLY A 34 34.32 -33.07 -24.23
CA GLY A 34 33.59 -32.94 -25.50
C GLY A 34 32.90 -34.23 -25.96
N LYS A 35 31.94 -34.09 -26.88
CA LYS A 35 31.91 -34.82 -28.16
C LYS A 35 30.73 -34.36 -29.04
N SER A 36 31.11 -33.92 -30.23
CA SER A 36 30.24 -33.76 -31.39
C SER A 36 29.86 -35.15 -31.92
N GLY A 37 28.59 -35.35 -32.27
CA GLY A 37 28.05 -36.57 -32.86
C GLY A 37 27.05 -36.22 -33.94
N THR A 38 27.47 -36.45 -35.18
CA THR A 38 26.73 -36.27 -36.45
C THR A 38 25.58 -37.28 -36.57
N ALA A 39 24.41 -36.86 -37.10
CA ALA A 39 23.52 -37.72 -37.88
C ALA A 39 22.57 -36.89 -38.77
N THR A 40 22.54 -37.22 -40.06
CA THR A 40 21.68 -36.67 -41.13
C THR A 40 20.44 -37.59 -41.35
N PRO A 41 19.58 -37.40 -42.37
CA PRO A 41 18.17 -36.96 -42.25
C PRO A 41 17.13 -38.08 -42.48
N ALA A 42 15.87 -37.89 -42.04
CA ALA A 42 14.73 -38.68 -42.50
C ALA A 42 13.40 -37.90 -42.51
N THR A 43 12.61 -38.19 -43.53
CA THR A 43 11.43 -37.53 -44.15
C THR A 43 10.12 -37.66 -43.31
N PRO A 44 9.02 -36.93 -43.66
CA PRO A 44 7.89 -36.61 -42.78
C PRO A 44 6.71 -37.59 -42.89
N PRO A 45 5.76 -37.54 -41.92
CA PRO A 45 4.39 -37.95 -42.16
C PRO A 45 3.39 -36.77 -42.16
N THR A 46 2.40 -36.92 -43.03
CA THR A 46 1.27 -36.02 -43.30
C THR A 46 0.06 -36.35 -42.41
N ALA A 47 -0.72 -35.30 -42.13
CA ALA A 47 -2.17 -35.23 -41.86
C ALA A 47 -2.76 -35.44 -40.44
N SER A 48 -3.51 -34.38 -40.08
CA SER A 48 -4.88 -34.37 -39.54
C SER A 48 -5.11 -34.71 -38.07
N GLY A 49 -5.20 -33.65 -37.27
CA GLY A 49 -5.92 -33.62 -36.00
C GLY A 49 -6.61 -32.27 -35.83
N THR A 50 -7.90 -32.20 -36.17
CA THR A 50 -8.78 -31.08 -35.85
C THR A 50 -8.95 -31.01 -34.33
N ALA A 51 -8.13 -30.20 -33.65
CA ALA A 51 -8.35 -29.88 -32.26
C ALA A 51 -9.31 -28.68 -32.18
N THR A 52 -10.59 -28.97 -31.95
CA THR A 52 -11.61 -28.01 -31.56
C THR A 52 -11.26 -27.51 -30.14
N GLY A 53 -10.39 -26.51 -30.07
CA GLY A 53 -10.10 -25.79 -28.83
C GLY A 53 -11.36 -25.09 -28.37
N SER A 54 -12.02 -25.67 -27.36
CA SER A 54 -13.12 -25.06 -26.62
C SER A 54 -12.69 -23.68 -26.13
N ALA A 55 -13.17 -22.63 -26.79
CA ALA A 55 -12.94 -21.27 -26.39
C ALA A 55 -13.48 -21.10 -24.96
N SER A 56 -12.57 -20.93 -24.01
CA SER A 56 -12.90 -20.38 -22.69
C SER A 56 -13.64 -19.06 -22.94
N PRO A 57 -14.81 -18.81 -22.34
CA PRO A 57 -15.50 -17.55 -22.54
C PRO A 57 -14.63 -16.45 -21.97
N SER A 58 -13.94 -15.76 -22.88
CA SER A 58 -13.25 -14.51 -22.58
C SER A 58 -14.31 -13.57 -22.04
N ALA A 59 -14.31 -13.39 -20.71
CA ALA A 59 -15.25 -12.53 -20.03
C ALA A 59 -15.08 -11.12 -20.62
N LYS A 60 -16.06 -10.74 -21.43
CA LYS A 60 -16.18 -9.41 -22.02
C LYS A 60 -16.06 -8.40 -20.87
N PRO A 61 -15.31 -7.28 -21.02
CA PRO A 61 -15.27 -6.26 -19.98
C PRO A 61 -16.66 -5.64 -19.89
N THR A 62 -17.48 -6.18 -19.01
CA THR A 62 -18.70 -5.56 -18.55
C THR A 62 -18.29 -4.26 -17.89
N ASN A 63 -18.92 -3.15 -18.30
CA ASN A 63 -18.82 -1.85 -17.67
C ASN A 63 -19.44 -1.98 -16.26
N GLN A 64 -18.73 -2.63 -15.34
CA GLN A 64 -19.24 -3.01 -14.03
C GLN A 64 -19.55 -1.72 -13.27
N LYS A 65 -20.75 -1.61 -12.71
CA LYS A 65 -21.11 -0.48 -11.84
C LYS A 65 -20.37 -0.65 -10.51
N PHE A 66 -20.13 0.45 -9.80
CA PHE A 66 -19.61 0.38 -8.44
C PHE A 66 -20.60 -0.38 -7.52
N ALA A 67 -20.07 -1.29 -6.72
CA ALA A 67 -20.81 -2.10 -5.75
C ALA A 67 -19.98 -2.21 -4.46
N ALA A 68 -20.66 -2.11 -3.32
CA ALA A 68 -20.03 -2.25 -2.01
C ALA A 68 -21.00 -2.89 -1.01
N GLN A 69 -20.44 -3.61 -0.04
CA GLN A 69 -21.15 -4.18 1.10
C GLN A 69 -20.39 -3.86 2.38
N ILE A 70 -21.11 -3.50 3.43
CA ILE A 70 -20.53 -3.23 4.76
C ILE A 70 -20.88 -4.42 5.65
N LYS A 71 -19.86 -5.12 6.15
CA LYS A 71 -20.00 -6.28 7.01
C LYS A 71 -19.47 -6.00 8.41
N ARG A 72 -20.00 -6.72 9.40
CA ARG A 72 -19.41 -6.74 10.75
C ARG A 72 -18.03 -7.39 10.70
N VAL A 73 -17.17 -6.96 11.62
CA VAL A 73 -15.84 -7.51 11.81
C VAL A 73 -15.81 -8.23 13.15
N THR A 74 -15.16 -9.38 13.19
CA THR A 74 -14.90 -10.15 14.39
C THR A 74 -13.43 -10.03 14.78
N ALA A 75 -13.07 -10.46 15.99
CA ALA A 75 -11.66 -10.54 16.38
C ALA A 75 -10.85 -11.53 15.51
N GLY A 76 -11.52 -12.55 14.95
CA GLY A 76 -10.87 -13.53 14.07
C GLY A 76 -10.41 -12.93 12.74
N ASP A 77 -11.11 -11.91 12.24
CA ASP A 77 -10.75 -11.18 11.02
C ASP A 77 -9.57 -10.22 11.23
N LEU A 78 -9.20 -9.95 12.49
CA LEU A 78 -8.19 -8.96 12.90
C LEU A 78 -7.11 -9.59 13.77
N ARG A 79 -6.74 -10.84 13.49
CA ARG A 79 -5.87 -11.65 14.35
C ARG A 79 -4.54 -10.98 14.67
N TYR A 80 -4.01 -10.17 13.75
CA TYR A 80 -2.69 -9.55 13.87
C TYR A 80 -2.74 -8.02 13.92
N SER A 81 -3.76 -7.42 13.32
CA SER A 81 -3.93 -5.96 13.22
C SER A 81 -4.67 -5.36 14.42
N TRP A 82 -5.20 -6.19 15.33
CA TRP A 82 -5.87 -5.79 16.57
C TRP A 82 -5.35 -6.58 17.77
N HIS A 83 -5.30 -5.94 18.95
CA HIS A 83 -4.98 -6.58 20.22
C HIS A 83 -5.72 -5.90 21.40
N ARG A 84 -5.67 -6.51 22.58
CA ARG A 84 -6.15 -5.85 23.81
C ARG A 84 -5.35 -4.57 24.06
N GLY A 85 -6.04 -3.46 24.33
CA GLY A 85 -5.43 -2.14 24.46
C GLY A 85 -5.66 -1.22 23.26
N CYS A 86 -6.14 -1.76 22.13
CA CYS A 86 -6.58 -0.94 21.00
C CYS A 86 -7.74 -0.03 21.38
N PRO A 87 -7.79 1.20 20.84
CA PRO A 87 -8.79 2.19 21.25
C PRO A 87 -10.19 1.89 20.71
N VAL A 88 -10.31 0.98 19.74
CA VAL A 88 -11.59 0.55 19.17
C VAL A 88 -11.67 -0.97 19.20
N ALA A 89 -12.74 -1.50 19.80
CA ALA A 89 -13.02 -2.94 19.78
C ALA A 89 -13.48 -3.41 18.38
N PRO A 90 -13.34 -4.70 18.02
CA PRO A 90 -13.76 -5.20 16.70
C PRO A 90 -15.24 -4.92 16.37
N SER A 91 -16.11 -4.91 17.39
CA SER A 91 -17.53 -4.55 17.24
C SER A 91 -17.76 -3.10 16.77
N GLY A 92 -16.80 -2.21 17.01
CA GLY A 92 -16.76 -0.83 16.52
C GLY A 92 -16.21 -0.66 15.11
N LEU A 93 -15.74 -1.74 14.47
CA LEU A 93 -15.17 -1.74 13.13
C LEU A 93 -16.12 -2.40 12.11
N ARG A 94 -15.93 -2.09 10.83
CA ARG A 94 -16.65 -2.68 9.70
C ARG A 94 -15.69 -3.01 8.58
N MET A 95 -15.98 -4.10 7.88
CA MET A 95 -15.30 -4.49 6.65
C MET A 95 -16.14 -3.97 5.49
N ILE A 96 -15.62 -3.02 4.73
CA ILE A 96 -16.17 -2.67 3.43
C ILE A 96 -15.58 -3.66 2.43
N GLN A 97 -16.44 -4.40 1.74
CA GLN A 97 -16.09 -5.19 0.58
C GLN A 97 -16.61 -4.46 -0.65
N MET A 98 -15.75 -4.14 -1.62
CA MET A 98 -16.14 -3.36 -2.77
C MET A 98 -15.29 -3.64 -4.00
N ASN A 99 -15.82 -3.30 -5.17
CA ASN A 99 -15.00 -3.25 -6.37
C ASN A 99 -14.22 -1.92 -6.47
N TYR A 100 -13.05 -1.99 -7.11
CA TYR A 100 -12.18 -0.86 -7.37
C TYR A 100 -11.65 -0.87 -8.80
N TRP A 101 -11.13 0.25 -9.28
CA TRP A 101 -10.47 0.32 -10.59
C TRP A 101 -8.99 0.04 -10.43
N GLY A 102 -8.49 -1.03 -11.04
CA GLY A 102 -7.11 -1.49 -10.90
C GLY A 102 -6.10 -0.67 -11.71
N MET A 103 -4.83 -0.83 -11.35
CA MET A 103 -3.70 -0.30 -12.15
C MET A 103 -3.63 -0.89 -13.57
N ASP A 104 -4.26 -2.04 -13.81
CA ASP A 104 -4.40 -2.70 -15.11
C ASP A 104 -5.57 -2.16 -15.95
N HIS A 105 -6.19 -1.05 -15.52
CA HIS A 105 -7.35 -0.42 -16.14
C HIS A 105 -8.59 -1.32 -16.24
N LYS A 106 -8.77 -2.23 -15.27
CA LYS A 106 -9.95 -3.09 -15.17
C LYS A 106 -10.60 -2.98 -13.79
N PRO A 107 -11.91 -3.27 -13.66
CA PRO A 107 -12.51 -3.42 -12.36
C PRO A 107 -12.04 -4.71 -11.67
N HIS A 108 -11.71 -4.62 -10.38
CA HIS A 108 -11.43 -5.74 -9.48
C HIS A 108 -12.49 -5.76 -8.39
N ASP A 109 -13.01 -6.93 -8.00
CA ASP A 109 -14.14 -7.10 -7.09
C ASP A 109 -13.76 -7.60 -5.68
N ASN A 110 -12.46 -7.71 -5.43
CA ASN A 110 -11.88 -8.27 -4.21
C ASN A 110 -11.38 -7.21 -3.21
N GLY A 111 -11.76 -5.94 -3.36
CA GLY A 111 -11.32 -4.87 -2.47
C GLY A 111 -11.90 -4.99 -1.07
N GLN A 112 -11.04 -4.87 -0.06
CA GLN A 112 -11.41 -5.01 1.35
C GLN A 112 -10.77 -3.92 2.22
N LEU A 113 -11.60 -3.19 2.97
CA LEU A 113 -11.16 -2.09 3.83
C LEU A 113 -11.81 -2.20 5.21
N VAL A 114 -11.00 -2.35 6.26
CA VAL A 114 -11.48 -2.35 7.65
C VAL A 114 -11.44 -0.92 8.18
N VAL A 115 -12.59 -0.40 8.61
CA VAL A 115 -12.77 1.01 9.01
C VAL A 115 -13.61 1.13 10.27
N ASN A 116 -13.62 2.30 10.88
CA ASN A 116 -14.56 2.62 11.95
C ASN A 116 -16.00 2.53 11.43
N ALA A 117 -16.91 1.94 12.21
CA ALA A 117 -18.32 1.81 11.84
C ALA A 117 -18.97 3.15 11.50
N LYS A 118 -18.56 4.25 12.15
CA LYS A 118 -19.08 5.59 11.90
C LYS A 118 -18.64 6.17 10.55
N ALA A 119 -17.49 5.74 10.01
CA ALA A 119 -16.94 6.24 8.75
C ALA A 119 -17.30 5.36 7.54
N ALA A 120 -17.90 4.18 7.75
CA ALA A 120 -18.04 3.17 6.71
C ALA A 120 -18.86 3.65 5.49
N SER A 121 -20.02 4.27 5.73
CA SER A 121 -20.88 4.76 4.65
C SER A 121 -20.26 5.93 3.87
N ASP A 122 -19.53 6.81 4.57
CA ASP A 122 -18.84 7.94 3.97
C ASP A 122 -17.70 7.47 3.08
N LEU A 123 -16.91 6.51 3.56
CA LEU A 123 -15.83 5.91 2.76
C LEU A 123 -16.37 5.13 1.55
N VAL A 124 -17.51 4.43 1.65
CA VAL A 124 -18.17 3.85 0.47
C VAL A 124 -18.48 4.94 -0.58
N SER A 125 -18.91 6.13 -0.13
CA SER A 125 -19.18 7.26 -1.03
C SER A 125 -17.91 7.83 -1.66
N VAL A 126 -16.81 7.88 -0.92
CA VAL A 126 -15.48 8.25 -1.45
C VAL A 126 -15.01 7.24 -2.50
N PHE A 127 -15.01 5.95 -2.18
CA PHE A 127 -14.53 4.91 -3.10
C PHE A 127 -15.41 4.78 -4.34
N ARG A 128 -16.72 5.06 -4.25
CA ARG A 128 -17.58 5.21 -5.43
C ARG A 128 -17.10 6.34 -6.36
N LYS A 129 -16.72 7.50 -5.81
CA LYS A 129 -16.17 8.62 -6.60
C LYS A 129 -14.85 8.21 -7.26
N LEU A 130 -13.97 7.53 -6.52
CA LEU A 130 -12.70 7.00 -7.04
C LEU A 130 -12.92 6.00 -8.19
N TYR A 131 -13.85 5.06 -8.03
CA TYR A 131 -14.21 4.10 -9.06
C TYR A 131 -14.75 4.79 -10.32
N ASN A 132 -15.69 5.73 -10.16
CA ASN A 132 -16.30 6.45 -11.27
C ASN A 132 -15.30 7.32 -12.05
N MET A 133 -14.28 7.86 -11.37
CA MET A 133 -13.19 8.59 -12.01
C MET A 133 -12.03 7.70 -12.44
N ARG A 134 -12.16 6.37 -12.29
CA ARG A 134 -11.16 5.37 -12.65
C ARG A 134 -9.79 5.64 -12.01
N TYR A 135 -9.79 6.13 -10.77
CA TYR A 135 -8.55 6.28 -10.02
C TYR A 135 -7.94 4.89 -9.81
N PRO A 136 -6.72 4.65 -10.30
CA PRO A 136 -6.14 3.32 -10.30
C PRO A 136 -5.62 2.98 -8.91
N ILE A 137 -6.06 1.83 -8.39
CA ILE A 137 -5.65 1.28 -7.11
C ILE A 137 -4.85 0.00 -7.37
N GLU A 138 -3.67 -0.10 -6.76
CA GLU A 138 -2.78 -1.27 -6.91
C GLU A 138 -3.40 -2.51 -6.28
N ARG A 139 -3.84 -2.39 -5.03
CA ARG A 139 -4.54 -3.43 -4.27
C ARG A 139 -5.23 -2.81 -3.07
N MET A 140 -6.17 -3.53 -2.48
CA MET A 140 -6.93 -3.07 -1.31
C MET A 140 -7.22 -4.25 -0.38
N GLU A 141 -6.35 -4.44 0.59
CA GLU A 141 -6.38 -5.59 1.50
C GLU A 141 -6.21 -5.15 2.96
N PRO A 142 -6.85 -5.82 3.94
CA PRO A 142 -6.63 -5.51 5.35
C PRO A 142 -5.17 -5.75 5.74
N VAL A 143 -4.61 -4.89 6.60
CA VAL A 143 -3.22 -5.03 7.09
C VAL A 143 -3.01 -6.36 7.84
N ASP A 144 -4.10 -6.98 8.31
CA ASP A 144 -4.08 -8.32 8.89
C ASP A 144 -3.44 -9.38 7.98
N LYS A 145 -3.63 -9.27 6.65
CA LYS A 145 -3.00 -10.16 5.65
C LYS A 145 -1.48 -10.08 5.68
N TYR A 146 -0.94 -8.95 6.14
CA TYR A 146 0.49 -8.69 6.31
C TYR A 146 0.94 -8.96 7.75
N LYS A 147 0.17 -9.73 8.52
CA LYS A 147 0.41 -10.04 9.93
C LYS A 147 0.55 -8.78 10.80
N GLY A 148 -0.21 -7.73 10.48
CA GLY A 148 -0.15 -6.45 11.19
C GLY A 148 1.08 -5.59 10.83
N SER A 149 1.96 -6.06 9.95
CA SER A 149 3.15 -5.33 9.53
C SER A 149 2.78 -4.18 8.59
N ASP A 150 2.86 -2.97 9.13
CA ASP A 150 2.69 -1.73 8.38
C ASP A 150 3.72 -1.63 7.25
N PHE A 151 4.97 -1.95 7.55
CA PHE A 151 6.08 -1.90 6.60
C PHE A 151 5.84 -2.81 5.38
N ALA A 152 5.43 -4.05 5.61
CA ALA A 152 5.17 -5.00 4.52
C ALA A 152 3.93 -4.61 3.69
N SER A 153 2.90 -4.07 4.34
CA SER A 153 1.72 -3.52 3.65
C SER A 153 2.11 -2.31 2.77
N ILE A 154 3.02 -1.44 3.26
CA ILE A 154 3.49 -0.29 2.49
C ILE A 154 4.31 -0.72 1.27
N GLU A 155 5.26 -1.65 1.42
CA GLU A 155 6.08 -2.16 0.31
C GLU A 155 5.25 -2.85 -0.77
N ALA A 156 4.11 -3.42 -0.38
CA ALA A 156 3.14 -4.00 -1.29
C ALA A 156 2.34 -2.94 -2.08
N GLY A 157 2.46 -1.65 -1.81
CA GLY A 157 1.63 -0.63 -2.47
C GLY A 157 0.16 -0.72 -2.08
N ASN A 158 -0.13 -1.25 -0.90
CA ASN A 158 -1.50 -1.54 -0.47
C ASN A 158 -2.32 -0.27 -0.24
N THR A 159 -3.63 -0.36 -0.45
CA THR A 159 -4.61 0.59 0.09
C THR A 159 -5.25 -0.02 1.32
N SER A 160 -5.10 0.63 2.48
CA SER A 160 -5.55 0.07 3.75
C SER A 160 -6.00 1.15 4.74
N ALA A 161 -6.67 0.76 5.82
CA ALA A 161 -7.27 1.72 6.76
C ALA A 161 -7.04 1.39 8.24
N PHE A 162 -7.40 0.19 8.70
CA PHE A 162 -7.21 -0.17 10.10
C PHE A 162 -5.89 -0.92 10.32
N ASN A 163 -5.09 -0.41 11.25
CA ASN A 163 -3.97 -1.11 11.88
C ASN A 163 -3.78 -0.52 13.28
N CYS A 164 -3.96 -1.32 14.33
CA CYS A 164 -3.83 -0.84 15.70
C CYS A 164 -2.36 -0.68 16.09
N ARG A 165 -1.86 0.54 15.92
CA ARG A 165 -0.49 0.93 16.26
C ARG A 165 -0.40 2.39 16.65
N ASN A 166 0.74 2.74 17.25
CA ASN A 166 1.10 4.13 17.43
C ASN A 166 1.44 4.81 16.10
N ALA A 167 1.32 6.13 16.07
CA ALA A 167 1.83 6.92 14.97
C ALA A 167 3.37 6.86 14.93
N THR A 168 3.94 6.95 13.73
CA THR A 168 5.38 6.89 13.51
C THR A 168 6.09 7.96 14.33
N GLY A 169 7.05 7.56 15.17
CA GLY A 169 7.79 8.49 16.04
C GLY A 169 6.99 9.05 17.23
N SER A 170 5.81 8.50 17.54
CA SER A 170 4.94 8.96 18.63
C SER A 170 4.58 7.82 19.59
N SER A 171 4.29 8.18 20.84
CA SER A 171 3.67 7.28 21.82
C SER A 171 2.13 7.28 21.75
N SER A 172 1.55 8.15 20.92
CA SER A 172 0.09 8.24 20.73
C SER A 172 -0.38 7.34 19.59
N PHE A 173 -1.62 6.84 19.71
CA PHE A 173 -2.27 6.07 18.65
C PHE A 173 -2.39 6.85 17.34
N SER A 174 -2.12 6.17 16.24
CA SER A 174 -2.43 6.68 14.89
C SER A 174 -3.93 6.69 14.64
N GLN A 175 -4.42 7.53 13.72
CA GLN A 175 -5.80 7.46 13.23
C GLN A 175 -6.15 6.10 12.61
N HIS A 176 -5.16 5.35 12.11
CA HIS A 176 -5.33 3.95 11.68
C HIS A 176 -5.81 3.04 12.81
N ALA A 177 -5.37 3.28 14.06
CA ALA A 177 -5.81 2.50 15.22
C ALA A 177 -7.27 2.76 15.60
N PHE A 178 -7.84 3.88 15.15
CA PHE A 178 -9.26 4.20 15.32
C PHE A 178 -10.12 3.75 14.12
N GLY A 179 -9.51 3.28 13.04
CA GLY A 179 -10.18 3.02 11.76
C GLY A 179 -10.67 4.31 11.08
N LEU A 180 -10.03 5.44 11.37
CA LEU A 180 -10.40 6.79 10.91
C LEU A 180 -9.33 7.39 9.97
N ALA A 181 -8.51 6.53 9.38
CA ALA A 181 -7.58 6.89 8.33
C ALA A 181 -7.63 5.86 7.19
N VAL A 182 -7.20 6.30 6.01
CA VAL A 182 -6.98 5.48 4.81
C VAL A 182 -5.64 5.89 4.21
N ASP A 183 -4.78 4.92 3.97
CA ASP A 183 -3.59 5.07 3.14
C ASP A 183 -3.91 4.55 1.73
N LEU A 184 -3.68 5.37 0.70
CA LEU A 184 -3.94 5.03 -0.71
C LEU A 184 -2.66 4.79 -1.50
N ASN A 185 -2.55 3.60 -2.10
CA ASN A 185 -1.41 3.21 -2.95
C ASN A 185 -0.07 3.59 -2.30
N THR A 186 0.20 3.02 -1.13
CA THR A 186 1.27 3.43 -0.20
C THR A 186 2.64 3.64 -0.85
N CYS A 187 2.98 2.87 -1.88
CA CYS A 187 4.26 3.02 -2.58
C CYS A 187 4.26 4.21 -3.57
N GLN A 188 3.17 4.41 -4.32
CA GLN A 188 2.99 5.58 -5.20
C GLN A 188 2.88 6.89 -4.41
N ASN A 189 2.48 6.80 -3.14
CA ASN A 189 2.25 7.95 -2.27
C ASN A 189 2.99 7.79 -0.93
N PRO A 190 4.34 7.74 -0.92
CA PRO A 190 5.09 7.40 0.28
C PRO A 190 4.99 8.50 1.35
N TYR A 191 5.19 8.08 2.60
CA TYR A 191 5.64 8.98 3.66
C TYR A 191 7.04 9.51 3.34
N VAL A 192 7.18 10.84 3.33
CA VAL A 192 8.44 11.55 3.11
C VAL A 192 8.79 12.30 4.40
N TYR A 193 9.92 11.93 5.01
CA TYR A 193 10.43 12.57 6.22
C TYR A 193 10.80 14.03 5.94
N ALA A 194 10.95 14.84 7.01
CA ALA A 194 11.23 16.26 6.88
C ALA A 194 12.56 16.57 6.15
N ASP A 195 13.52 15.65 6.21
CA ASP A 195 14.81 15.69 5.50
C ASP A 195 14.73 15.17 4.05
N GLY A 196 13.55 14.74 3.59
CA GLY A 196 13.31 14.20 2.26
C GLY A 196 13.52 12.70 2.11
N HIS A 197 13.92 12.00 3.19
CA HIS A 197 14.09 10.55 3.17
C HIS A 197 12.76 9.81 2.96
N VAL A 198 12.82 8.63 2.34
CA VAL A 198 11.72 7.65 2.24
C VAL A 198 12.24 6.30 2.68
N ALA A 199 11.61 5.70 3.69
CA ALA A 199 12.07 4.43 4.28
C ALA A 199 12.00 3.24 3.30
N HIS A 200 11.07 3.28 2.36
CA HIS A 200 10.85 2.21 1.38
C HIS A 200 11.58 2.52 0.08
N LYS A 201 12.76 1.91 -0.12
CA LYS A 201 13.66 2.22 -1.24
C LYS A 201 12.98 2.14 -2.62
N ASN A 202 12.12 1.14 -2.83
CA ASN A 202 11.40 0.95 -4.10
C ASN A 202 10.35 2.03 -4.38
N CYS A 203 9.95 2.78 -3.34
CA CYS A 203 8.94 3.83 -3.41
C CYS A 203 9.57 5.23 -3.50
N ALA A 204 10.88 5.35 -3.28
CA ALA A 204 11.58 6.63 -3.19
C ALA A 204 11.43 7.52 -4.46
N LYS A 205 11.31 6.93 -5.65
CA LYS A 205 11.09 7.69 -6.89
C LYS A 205 9.84 8.56 -6.84
N TYR A 206 8.85 8.16 -6.05
CA TYR A 206 7.60 8.88 -5.90
C TYR A 206 7.72 10.08 -4.96
N ALA A 207 8.77 10.23 -4.16
CA ALA A 207 8.99 11.46 -3.39
C ALA A 207 9.04 12.70 -4.30
N ASN A 208 9.50 12.54 -5.55
CA ASN A 208 9.40 13.57 -6.57
C ASN A 208 7.96 13.72 -7.08
N ARG A 209 7.25 14.73 -6.57
CA ARG A 209 5.88 15.09 -6.99
C ARG A 209 5.78 15.73 -8.40
N LYS A 210 6.85 15.70 -9.21
CA LYS A 210 6.76 15.86 -10.68
C LYS A 210 6.40 14.56 -11.40
N ASN A 211 6.48 13.42 -10.72
CA ASN A 211 6.05 12.12 -11.25
C ASN A 211 4.53 12.16 -11.56
N ARG A 212 4.13 11.54 -12.68
CA ARG A 212 2.74 11.47 -13.15
C ARG A 212 2.29 10.03 -13.44
N ASP A 213 3.02 9.05 -12.91
CA ASP A 213 2.66 7.65 -12.97
C ASP A 213 1.23 7.45 -12.39
N PRO A 214 0.49 6.45 -12.86
CA PRO A 214 -0.83 6.10 -12.32
C PRO A 214 -0.83 5.98 -10.78
N GLY A 215 -1.86 6.57 -10.16
CA GLY A 215 -2.10 6.47 -8.71
C GLY A 215 -1.32 7.47 -7.85
N VAL A 216 -0.39 8.24 -8.42
CA VAL A 216 0.30 9.33 -7.69
C VAL A 216 -0.68 10.48 -7.42
N ILE A 217 -0.81 10.88 -6.16
CA ILE A 217 -1.70 11.94 -5.68
C ILE A 217 -0.95 13.27 -5.61
N HIS A 218 -1.60 14.33 -6.10
CA HIS A 218 -1.17 15.71 -6.05
C HIS A 218 -2.19 16.61 -5.35
N ALA A 219 -1.72 17.76 -4.86
CA ALA A 219 -2.60 18.77 -4.30
C ALA A 219 -3.65 19.22 -5.33
N GLY A 220 -4.90 19.31 -4.90
CA GLY A 220 -6.03 19.69 -5.76
C GLY A 220 -6.62 18.57 -6.62
N ASP A 221 -6.04 17.37 -6.61
CA ASP A 221 -6.56 16.21 -7.34
C ASP A 221 -7.97 15.84 -6.88
N ARG A 222 -8.70 15.18 -7.79
CA ARG A 222 -10.06 14.71 -7.52
C ARG A 222 -10.12 13.70 -6.38
N VAL A 223 -9.05 12.94 -6.14
CA VAL A 223 -8.92 12.06 -4.95
C VAL A 223 -8.98 12.90 -3.68
N VAL A 224 -8.16 13.94 -3.58
CA VAL A 224 -8.11 14.80 -2.38
C VAL A 224 -9.48 15.44 -2.14
N LYS A 225 -10.12 15.95 -3.19
CA LYS A 225 -11.49 16.50 -3.10
C LYS A 225 -12.54 15.45 -2.70
N ALA A 226 -12.37 14.19 -3.07
CA ALA A 226 -13.29 13.13 -2.68
C ALA A 226 -13.23 12.88 -1.17
N PHE A 227 -12.05 12.80 -0.56
CA PHE A 227 -11.92 12.70 0.90
C PHE A 227 -12.35 13.99 1.61
N ALA A 228 -11.99 15.16 1.08
CA ALA A 228 -12.43 16.44 1.64
C ALA A 228 -13.97 16.56 1.68
N SER A 229 -14.69 15.92 0.75
CA SER A 229 -16.15 15.94 0.73
C SER A 229 -16.82 15.20 1.90
N ILE A 230 -16.07 14.42 2.67
CA ILE A 230 -16.51 13.80 3.93
C ILE A 230 -15.81 14.43 5.15
N GLY A 231 -15.15 15.59 4.97
CA GLY A 231 -14.44 16.32 6.02
C GLY A 231 -13.05 15.79 6.35
N TRP A 232 -12.48 14.88 5.55
CA TRP A 232 -11.16 14.30 5.81
C TRP A 232 -10.04 15.14 5.19
N GLY A 233 -8.94 15.29 5.92
CA GLY A 233 -7.73 15.98 5.46
C GLY A 233 -6.74 15.02 4.79
N TRP A 234 -5.77 15.59 4.07
CA TRP A 234 -4.73 14.84 3.36
C TRP A 234 -3.33 15.16 3.91
N GLY A 235 -2.56 14.13 4.21
CA GLY A 235 -1.21 14.25 4.78
C GLY A 235 -0.16 14.84 3.84
N GLY A 236 -0.47 14.95 2.53
CA GLY A 236 0.37 15.64 1.56
C GLY A 236 0.46 17.16 1.77
N GLU A 237 -0.45 17.75 2.56
CA GLU A 237 -0.48 19.19 2.86
C GLU A 237 0.21 19.55 4.19
N TRP A 238 0.72 18.56 4.93
CA TRP A 238 1.40 18.80 6.21
C TRP A 238 2.71 19.56 6.03
N SER A 239 3.06 20.33 7.07
CA SER A 239 4.36 21.00 7.17
C SER A 239 5.41 20.05 7.76
N GLY A 240 6.64 20.14 7.27
CA GLY A 240 7.72 19.22 7.65
C GLY A 240 7.64 17.91 6.87
N ALA A 241 7.36 16.81 7.57
CA ALA A 241 7.14 15.52 6.92
C ALA A 241 5.80 15.53 6.17
N ARG A 242 5.75 14.89 5.00
CA ARG A 242 4.54 14.76 4.18
C ARG A 242 4.16 13.30 4.06
N ASP A 243 2.92 12.99 4.38
CA ASP A 243 2.39 11.64 4.28
C ASP A 243 1.44 11.54 3.10
N TYR A 244 1.96 11.31 1.89
CA TYR A 244 1.17 11.43 0.66
C TYR A 244 0.06 10.38 0.53
N GLN A 245 0.22 9.23 1.18
CA GLN A 245 -0.77 8.15 1.20
C GLN A 245 -1.96 8.49 2.09
N HIS A 246 -1.75 9.35 3.09
CA HIS A 246 -2.59 9.40 4.27
C HIS A 246 -3.78 10.35 4.14
N PHE A 247 -4.97 9.84 4.42
CA PHE A 247 -6.19 10.62 4.61
C PHE A 247 -6.80 10.28 5.96
N SER A 248 -7.17 11.28 6.76
CA SER A 248 -7.75 11.05 8.08
C SER A 248 -8.84 12.04 8.46
N SER A 249 -9.74 11.62 9.36
CA SER A 249 -10.89 12.43 9.77
C SER A 249 -10.53 13.71 10.53
N ASN A 250 -9.32 13.78 11.10
CA ASN A 250 -8.81 14.96 11.80
C ASN A 250 -7.74 15.70 10.99
N GLY A 251 -7.40 15.20 9.79
CA GLY A 251 -6.36 15.75 8.92
C GLY A 251 -4.96 15.73 9.53
N ARG A 252 -4.67 14.80 10.44
CA ARG A 252 -3.39 14.61 11.15
C ARG A 252 -3.06 13.15 11.37
#